data_AF-K0YN08-F1
#
_entry.id   AF-K0YN08-F1
#
_cell.length_a   1.000
_cell.length_b   1.000
_cell.length_c   1.000
_cell.angle_alpha   90.00
_cell.angle_beta   90.00
_cell.angle_gamma   90.00
#
_symmetry.space_group_name_H-M   'P 1'
#
loop_
_entity.id
_entity.type
_entity.pdbx_description
1 polymer ?
#
loop_
_entity_poly.entity_id
_entity_poly.type
_entity_poly.pdbx_seq_one_letter_code
_entity_poly.pdbx_strand_id
1 'polypeptide(L)'
;MAFCWEKRGCDEEMQSRCPHNIPGELCPTECNFAACDRPTHEVAYGLSMLDNPDVDRNAPVKEVCRVCKFFIEHGPVIKKEA
;
A
#
# COMPACT_ATOMS: atom_id res chain seq x y z
N MET A 1 -15.58 -3.18 -5.93
CA MET A 1 -14.47 -4.14 -5.70
C MET A 1 -13.41 -3.40 -4.91
N ALA A 2 -12.86 -3.99 -3.85
CA ALA A 2 -11.78 -3.36 -3.09
C ALA A 2 -10.41 -3.61 -3.74
N PHE A 3 -9.60 -2.58 -3.87
CA PHE A 3 -8.28 -2.62 -4.48
C PHE A 3 -7.27 -3.37 -3.60
N CYS A 4 -6.13 -3.79 -4.19
CA CYS A 4 -5.14 -4.59 -3.47
C CYS A 4 -4.50 -3.84 -2.29
N TRP A 5 -4.38 -2.52 -2.39
CA TRP A 5 -3.81 -1.63 -1.39
C TRP A 5 -4.80 -1.25 -0.29
N GLU A 6 -6.09 -1.59 -0.41
CA GLU A 6 -7.11 -1.38 0.63
C GLU A 6 -7.26 -2.59 1.57
N LYS A 7 -6.64 -3.73 1.20
CA LYS A 7 -6.74 -4.98 1.95
C LYS A 7 -5.41 -5.35 2.60
N ARG A 8 -5.47 -5.62 3.91
CA ARG A 8 -4.41 -6.36 4.60
C ARG A 8 -4.42 -7.82 4.10
N GLY A 9 -3.26 -8.46 4.06
CA GLY A 9 -3.14 -9.86 3.59
C GLY A 9 -3.47 -10.91 4.67
N CYS A 10 -3.70 -10.48 5.91
CA CYS A 10 -4.15 -11.34 7.01
C CYS A 10 -5.68 -11.43 7.09
N ASP A 11 -6.19 -12.51 7.68
CA ASP A 11 -7.62 -12.71 7.93
C ASP A 11 -8.16 -11.85 9.09
N GLU A 12 -9.46 -11.93 9.33
CA GLU A 12 -10.14 -11.15 10.38
C GLU A 12 -9.68 -11.52 11.80
N GLU A 13 -9.40 -12.79 12.06
CA GLU A 13 -8.93 -13.27 13.36
C GLU A 13 -7.58 -12.65 13.71
N MET A 14 -6.63 -12.72 12.77
CA MET A 14 -5.31 -12.13 12.94
C MET A 14 -5.42 -10.60 13.08
N GLN A 15 -6.23 -9.95 12.24
CA GLN A 15 -6.45 -8.50 12.31
C GLN A 15 -7.03 -8.05 13.67
N SER A 16 -7.89 -8.86 14.31
CA SER A 16 -8.51 -8.52 15.59
C SER A 16 -7.51 -8.40 16.75
N ARG A 17 -6.36 -9.07 16.65
CA ARG A 17 -5.33 -9.16 17.70
C ARG A 17 -3.95 -8.64 17.27
N CYS A 18 -3.81 -8.21 16.02
CA CYS A 18 -2.52 -7.82 15.46
C CYS A 18 -2.05 -6.49 16.08
N PRO A 19 -0.81 -6.41 16.60
CA PRO A 19 -0.28 -5.17 17.18
C PRO A 19 -0.10 -4.04 16.14
N HIS A 20 -0.08 -4.37 14.85
CA HIS A 20 0.07 -3.40 13.75
C HIS A 20 -1.26 -3.05 13.07
N ASN A 21 -2.40 -3.56 13.55
CA ASN A 21 -3.72 -3.17 13.05
C ASN A 21 -4.22 -1.91 13.80
N ILE A 22 -3.38 -0.88 13.83
CA ILE A 22 -3.68 0.40 14.46
C ILE A 22 -4.38 1.30 13.42
N PRO A 23 -5.52 1.92 13.73
CA PRO A 23 -6.20 2.84 12.81
C PRO A 23 -5.28 3.95 12.33
N GLY A 24 -5.18 4.13 11.01
CA GLY A 24 -4.32 5.14 10.37
C GLY A 24 -2.87 4.71 10.15
N GLU A 25 -2.41 3.62 10.78
CA GLU A 25 -1.05 3.13 10.62
C GLU A 25 -0.94 2.05 9.54
N LEU A 26 0.20 2.06 8.85
CA LEU A 26 0.51 1.10 7.80
C LEU A 26 0.92 -0.26 8.38
N CYS A 27 0.54 -1.34 7.70
CA CYS A 27 1.13 -2.64 7.96
C CYS A 27 2.62 -2.62 7.55
N PRO A 28 3.56 -3.00 8.43
CA PRO A 28 4.98 -2.84 8.19
C PRO A 28 5.47 -3.76 7.07
N THR A 29 6.52 -3.33 6.35
CA THR A 29 7.09 -4.06 5.21
C THR A 29 7.59 -5.47 5.56
N GLU A 30 8.12 -5.65 6.78
CA GLU A 30 8.63 -6.94 7.28
C GLU A 30 7.52 -7.89 7.78
N CYS A 31 6.24 -7.50 7.70
CA CYS A 31 5.16 -8.40 8.08
C CYS A 31 4.98 -9.50 7.03
N ASN A 32 5.08 -10.77 7.45
CA ASN A 32 4.83 -11.93 6.59
C ASN A 32 3.47 -11.89 5.88
N PHE A 33 2.44 -11.28 6.50
CA PHE A 33 1.10 -11.13 5.91
C PHE A 33 0.93 -9.84 5.08
N ALA A 34 1.91 -8.93 5.07
CA ALA A 34 1.92 -7.76 4.21
C ALA A 34 2.61 -8.00 2.87
N ALA A 35 3.45 -9.04 2.78
CA ALA A 35 4.08 -9.46 1.54
C ALA A 35 3.03 -9.64 0.43
N CYS A 36 3.33 -9.11 -0.76
CA CYS A 36 2.42 -9.13 -1.90
C CYS A 36 2.93 -10.11 -2.95
N ASP A 37 2.20 -11.19 -3.16
CA ASP A 37 2.50 -12.27 -4.12
C ASP A 37 1.73 -12.13 -5.44
N ARG A 38 0.95 -11.05 -5.58
CA ARG A 38 0.12 -10.83 -6.77
C ARG A 38 1.00 -10.66 -8.02
N PRO A 39 0.61 -11.21 -9.18
CA PRO A 39 1.36 -11.04 -10.42
C PRO A 39 1.54 -9.58 -10.87
N THR A 40 0.68 -8.68 -10.39
CA THR A 40 0.76 -7.24 -10.66
C THR A 40 1.74 -6.51 -9.73
N HIS A 41 2.31 -7.18 -8.74
CA HIS A 41 3.29 -6.57 -7.85
C HIS A 41 4.65 -6.46 -8.54
N GLU A 42 5.15 -5.24 -8.65
CA GLU A 42 6.49 -4.92 -9.14
C GLU A 42 7.04 -3.80 -8.27
N VAL A 43 8.29 -3.92 -7.81
CA VAL A 43 8.95 -2.86 -7.04
C VAL A 43 9.30 -1.72 -8.00
N ALA A 44 8.89 -0.50 -7.64
CA ALA A 44 9.20 0.69 -8.40
C ALA A 44 10.72 0.97 -8.41
N TYR A 45 11.22 1.41 -9.55
CA TYR A 45 12.61 1.79 -9.73
C TYR A 45 12.71 3.17 -10.37
N GLY A 46 13.71 3.95 -9.94
CA GLY A 46 14.00 5.29 -10.44
C GLY A 46 13.33 6.41 -9.64
N LEU A 47 14.05 7.53 -9.48
CA LEU A 47 13.62 8.66 -8.66
C LEU A 47 12.33 9.30 -9.17
N SER A 48 12.15 9.43 -10.49
CA SER A 48 10.92 10.04 -11.06
C SER A 48 9.64 9.32 -10.63
N MET A 49 9.69 7.99 -10.47
CA MET A 49 8.56 7.19 -10.02
C MET A 49 8.41 7.25 -8.49
N LEU A 50 9.53 7.08 -7.77
CA LEU A 50 9.54 7.09 -6.30
C LEU A 50 9.20 8.45 -5.69
N ASP A 51 9.50 9.54 -6.39
CA ASP A 51 9.23 10.92 -5.97
C ASP A 51 8.00 11.52 -6.64
N ASN A 52 7.23 10.75 -7.44
CA ASN A 52 6.02 11.26 -8.12
C ASN A 52 5.09 11.95 -7.10
N PRO A 53 4.91 13.28 -7.16
CA PRO A 53 4.19 14.02 -6.13
C PRO A 53 2.67 13.93 -6.28
N ASP A 54 2.17 13.42 -7.40
CA ASP A 54 0.74 13.36 -7.67
C ASP A 54 0.09 12.13 -7.02
N VAL A 55 0.85 11.08 -6.69
CA VAL A 55 0.32 9.86 -6.06
C VAL A 55 0.07 10.06 -4.57
N ASP A 56 -1.11 9.69 -4.10
CA ASP A 56 -1.44 9.69 -2.66
C ASP A 56 -0.82 8.49 -1.95
N ARG A 57 0.41 8.67 -1.45
CA ARG A 57 1.14 7.64 -0.71
C ARG A 57 0.60 7.33 0.69
N ASN A 58 -0.45 8.02 1.16
CA ASN A 58 -1.11 7.74 2.43
C ASN A 58 -2.35 6.85 2.27
N ALA A 59 -2.83 6.65 1.04
CA ALA A 59 -3.97 5.78 0.75
C ALA A 59 -3.78 4.27 1.00
N PRO A 60 -2.59 3.65 0.80
CA PRO A 60 -2.48 2.21 0.95
C PRO A 60 -2.47 1.82 2.44
N VAL A 61 -2.96 0.63 2.79
CA VAL A 61 -2.92 0.11 4.17
C VAL A 61 -1.63 -0.68 4.49
N LYS A 62 -0.75 -0.86 3.51
CA LYS A 62 0.52 -1.60 3.63
C LYS A 62 1.67 -0.74 3.17
N GLU A 63 2.76 -0.75 3.92
CA GLU A 63 3.94 0.04 3.59
C GLU A 63 4.59 -0.38 2.26
N VAL A 64 4.63 -1.69 1.97
CA VAL A 64 5.13 -2.24 0.69
C VAL A 64 4.42 -1.64 -0.54
N CYS A 65 3.16 -1.21 -0.41
CA CYS A 65 2.45 -0.61 -1.52
C CYS A 65 3.00 0.78 -1.89
N ARG A 66 3.65 1.50 -0.98
CA ARG A 66 4.20 2.85 -1.25
C ARG A 66 5.33 2.86 -2.29
N VAL A 67 5.97 1.70 -2.48
CA VAL A 67 7.04 1.47 -3.46
C VAL A 67 6.64 0.44 -4.53
N CYS A 68 5.34 0.11 -4.62
CA CYS A 68 4.83 -0.79 -5.65
C CYS A 68 4.51 0.02 -6.91
N LYS A 69 5.14 -0.31 -8.04
CA LYS A 69 4.90 0.34 -9.33
C LYS A 69 3.43 0.34 -9.73
N PHE A 70 2.75 -0.79 -9.58
CA PHE A 70 1.31 -0.89 -9.88
C PHE A 70 0.46 0.06 -9.04
N PHE A 71 0.83 0.28 -7.77
CA PHE A 71 0.15 1.27 -6.93
C PHE A 71 0.46 2.70 -7.41
N ILE A 72 1.71 2.98 -7.76
CA ILE A 72 2.11 4.32 -8.24
C ILE A 72 1.41 4.66 -9.57
N GLU A 73 1.20 3.68 -10.45
CA GLU A 73 0.58 3.88 -11.76
C GLU A 73 -0.96 3.92 -11.74
N HIS A 74 -1.60 3.24 -10.78
CA HIS A 74 -3.06 3.05 -10.77
C HIS A 74 -3.76 3.46 -9.47
N GLY A 75 -2.98 3.85 -8.46
CA GLY A 75 -3.48 4.28 -7.17
C GLY A 75 -4.14 5.65 -7.23
N PRO A 76 -4.73 6.07 -6.10
CA PRO A 76 -5.31 7.39 -5.97
C PRO A 76 -4.24 8.49 -6.11
N VAL A 77 -4.67 9.63 -6.65
CA VAL A 77 -3.86 10.84 -6.77
C VAL A 77 -4.32 11.89 -5.77
N ILE A 78 -3.39 12.73 -5.31
CA ILE A 78 -3.68 13.88 -4.46
C ILE A 78 -4.55 14.84 -5.27
N LYS A 79 -5.80 15.05 -4.81
CA LYS A 79 -6.66 16.09 -5.39
C LYS A 79 -6.05 17.44 -5.06
N LYS A 80 -5.51 18.14 -6.06
CA LYS A 80 -5.16 19.56 -5.91
C LYS A 80 -6.49 20.32 -5.81
N GLU A 81 -6.70 21.02 -4.70
CA GLU A 81 -7.77 21.99 -4.59
C GLU A 81 -7.57 23.02 -5.72
N ALA A 82 -8.64 23.28 -6.47
CA ALA A 82 -8.63 24.15 -7.66
C ALA A 82 -8.55 25.63 -7.28
#